data_AF-A0A2W1B234-F1
#
_entry.id   AF-A0A2W1B234-F1
#
_cell.length_a   1.000
_cell.length_b   1.000
_cell.length_c   1.000
_cell.angle_alpha   90.00
_cell.angle_beta   90.00
_cell.angle_gamma   90.00
#
_symmetry.space_group_name_H-M   'P 1'
#
loop_
_entity.id
_entity.type
_entity.pdbx_description
1 polymer ?
#
loop_
_entity_poly.entity_id
_entity_poly.type
_entity_poly.pdbx_seq_one_letter_code
_entity_poly.pdbx_strand_id
1 'polypeptide(L)'
;MPLTARQRSIHNKNGAKRATSFSKGKRKATEGEFLVTNAPSDLRSIAYPGGAVALGLLLTARIVSAYWGHVADCDETYNYWEPLHYLVYGSGLQTWEYSPVYAIRSYMPLWLFAVPAKILAWFMTPVSVFYSLRVLLAVLSACAELMFYKAICHEFGVHVGRVWLAMTLPAAGMFASSSAMLPSAWSSALCSAALACWWRRRYPTAIFLTAASTLLSWPFTALLGVPIAIDMVLMKGQIVDFLKWSIISLIVILVPTILVDSWHYGRLVVAPWNIVAYNIFTEHGPDLYGVEPWTYYFVNGFLNFNIVWVLALSSPVYLVACTAMTSRSTARAMFCAPYCDRH
;
A
#
# COMPACT_ATOMS: atom_id res chain seq x y z
N MET A 1 -50.42 7.91 -32.82
CA MET A 1 -51.71 7.42 -32.29
C MET A 1 -51.55 7.15 -30.80
N PRO A 2 -52.38 7.74 -29.91
CA PRO A 2 -52.30 7.49 -28.48
C PRO A 2 -52.80 6.07 -28.15
N LEU A 3 -52.04 5.34 -27.33
CA LEU A 3 -52.39 3.99 -26.89
C LEU A 3 -53.71 4.00 -26.11
N THR A 4 -54.58 3.03 -26.43
CA THR A 4 -55.87 2.84 -25.75
C THR A 4 -55.67 2.45 -24.28
N ALA A 5 -56.66 2.74 -23.42
CA ALA A 5 -56.57 2.51 -21.98
C ALA A 5 -56.20 1.05 -21.60
N ARG A 6 -56.63 0.08 -22.41
CA ARG A 6 -56.32 -1.34 -22.23
C ARG A 6 -54.85 -1.67 -22.54
N GLN A 7 -54.27 -1.01 -23.55
CA GLN A 7 -52.85 -1.15 -23.90
C GLN A 7 -51.93 -0.50 -22.84
N ARG A 8 -52.36 0.60 -22.20
CA ARG A 8 -51.61 1.22 -21.09
C ARG A 8 -51.54 0.32 -19.86
N SER A 9 -52.63 -0.39 -19.53
CA SER A 9 -52.67 -1.33 -18.40
C SER A 9 -51.72 -2.51 -18.57
N ILE A 10 -51.64 -3.08 -19.78
CA ILE A 10 -50.72 -4.18 -20.10
C ILE A 10 -49.26 -3.70 -20.10
N HIS A 11 -48.99 -2.50 -20.63
CA HIS A 11 -47.65 -1.94 -20.63
C HIS A 11 -47.15 -1.65 -19.20
N ASN A 12 -48.04 -1.17 -18.31
CA ASN A 12 -47.69 -0.87 -16.92
C ASN A 12 -47.48 -2.14 -16.08
N LYS A 13 -48.27 -3.21 -16.30
CA LYS A 13 -48.06 -4.52 -15.66
C LYS A 13 -46.76 -5.18 -16.10
N ASN A 14 -46.39 -5.06 -17.39
CA ASN A 14 -45.11 -5.58 -17.89
C ASN A 14 -43.92 -4.74 -17.41
N GLY A 15 -44.07 -3.42 -17.27
CA GLY A 15 -43.07 -2.53 -16.67
C GLY A 15 -42.81 -2.85 -15.19
N ALA A 16 -43.88 -3.06 -14.40
CA ALA A 16 -43.77 -3.44 -13.00
C ALA A 16 -43.11 -4.82 -12.81
N LYS A 17 -43.46 -5.82 -13.65
CA LYS A 17 -42.81 -7.15 -13.62
C LYS A 17 -41.32 -7.07 -14.01
N ARG A 18 -40.95 -6.19 -14.95
CA ARG A 18 -39.55 -5.96 -15.34
C ARG A 18 -38.76 -5.28 -14.23
N ALA A 19 -39.35 -4.30 -13.53
CA ALA A 19 -38.74 -3.63 -12.38
C ALA A 19 -38.53 -4.60 -11.20
N THR A 20 -39.48 -5.51 -10.92
CA THR A 20 -39.32 -6.52 -9.87
C THR A 20 -38.30 -7.62 -10.20
N SER A 21 -38.04 -7.87 -11.48
CA SER A 21 -37.01 -8.81 -11.94
C SER A 21 -35.60 -8.23 -11.78
N PHE A 22 -35.40 -6.94 -12.10
CA PHE A 22 -34.12 -6.24 -11.88
C PHE A 22 -33.77 -6.06 -10.38
N SER A 23 -34.76 -6.09 -9.49
CA SER A 23 -34.52 -6.00 -8.04
C SER A 23 -34.10 -7.32 -7.39
N LYS A 24 -34.28 -8.48 -8.06
CA LYS A 24 -33.90 -9.80 -7.53
C LYS A 24 -32.53 -10.21 -8.07
N GLY A 25 -31.49 -9.52 -7.62
CA GLY A 25 -30.13 -9.83 -8.06
C GLY A 25 -29.01 -9.01 -7.42
N LYS A 26 -29.21 -8.39 -6.24
CA LYS A 26 -28.07 -7.87 -5.47
C LYS A 26 -27.36 -9.05 -4.80
N ARG A 27 -26.51 -9.74 -5.57
CA ARG A 27 -25.42 -10.55 -5.00
C ARG A 27 -24.62 -9.62 -4.10
N LYS A 28 -24.51 -9.94 -2.80
CA LYS A 28 -23.50 -9.34 -1.93
C LYS A 28 -22.17 -9.49 -2.66
N ALA A 29 -21.55 -8.38 -3.04
CA ALA A 29 -20.23 -8.38 -3.67
C ALA A 29 -19.29 -9.16 -2.75
N THR A 30 -18.82 -10.31 -3.23
CA THR A 30 -17.91 -11.19 -2.51
C THR A 30 -16.60 -10.45 -2.26
N GLU A 31 -16.04 -10.55 -1.06
CA GLU A 31 -14.85 -9.80 -0.62
C GLU A 31 -13.63 -9.95 -1.55
N GLY A 32 -13.59 -11.02 -2.36
CA GLY A 32 -12.58 -11.28 -3.39
C GLY A 32 -12.64 -10.43 -4.68
N GLU A 33 -13.64 -9.56 -4.88
CA GLU A 33 -13.68 -8.62 -6.02
C GLU A 33 -12.67 -7.46 -5.89
N PHE A 34 -11.77 -7.49 -4.91
CA PHE A 34 -10.78 -6.44 -4.61
C PHE A 34 -9.87 -6.06 -5.80
N LEU A 35 -9.50 -7.03 -6.64
CA LEU A 35 -8.74 -6.80 -7.87
C LEU A 35 -9.63 -6.58 -9.10
N VAL A 36 -10.95 -6.82 -8.97
CA VAL A 36 -11.92 -6.93 -10.09
C VAL A 36 -13.14 -6.04 -9.88
N THR A 37 -13.13 -5.05 -8.97
CA THR A 37 -14.13 -3.98 -9.05
C THR A 37 -13.78 -3.14 -10.26
N ASN A 38 -14.43 -3.44 -11.38
CA ASN A 38 -14.40 -2.63 -12.57
C ASN A 38 -14.91 -1.24 -12.19
N ALA A 39 -14.17 -0.19 -12.58
CA ALA A 39 -14.84 1.07 -12.85
C ALA A 39 -15.95 0.79 -13.88
N PRO A 40 -17.13 1.44 -13.80
CA PRO A 40 -18.24 1.15 -14.70
C PRO A 40 -17.77 1.11 -16.16
N SER A 41 -18.24 0.10 -16.88
CA SER A 41 -17.82 -0.33 -18.23
C SER A 41 -18.10 0.65 -19.38
N ASP A 42 -18.48 1.89 -19.09
CA ASP A 42 -19.00 2.81 -20.09
C ASP A 42 -17.97 3.63 -20.86
N LEU A 43 -16.66 3.50 -20.58
CA LEU A 43 -15.61 4.17 -21.38
C LEU A 43 -14.45 3.22 -21.70
N ARG A 44 -14.69 2.30 -22.66
CA ARG A 44 -13.65 1.57 -23.41
C ARG A 44 -12.91 2.50 -24.40
N SER A 45 -12.44 3.64 -23.91
CA SER A 45 -11.67 4.61 -24.70
C SER A 45 -10.22 4.61 -24.21
N ILE A 46 -9.27 4.66 -25.14
CA ILE A 46 -7.82 4.77 -24.90
C ILE A 46 -7.48 5.92 -23.94
N ALA A 47 -8.36 6.93 -23.82
CA ALA A 47 -8.21 8.07 -22.91
C ALA A 47 -8.43 7.73 -21.42
N TYR A 48 -8.97 6.54 -21.11
CA TYR A 48 -9.26 6.06 -19.76
C TYR A 48 -8.50 4.75 -19.53
N PRO A 49 -7.32 4.75 -18.88
CA PRO A 49 -6.63 3.51 -18.56
C PRO A 49 -7.49 2.73 -17.56
N GLY A 50 -8.22 1.75 -18.08
CA GLY A 50 -8.91 0.76 -17.25
C GLY A 50 -7.93 0.06 -16.33
N GLY A 51 -8.44 -0.64 -15.31
CA GLY A 51 -7.58 -1.27 -14.29
C GLY A 51 -6.49 -2.18 -14.88
N ALA A 52 -6.77 -2.88 -15.97
CA ALA A 52 -5.81 -3.73 -16.67
C ALA A 52 -4.68 -2.94 -17.35
N VAL A 53 -5.00 -1.81 -18.00
CA VAL A 53 -3.99 -0.95 -18.64
C VAL A 53 -3.12 -0.29 -17.59
N ALA A 54 -3.74 0.25 -16.52
CA ALA A 54 -3.00 0.83 -15.40
C ALA A 54 -2.06 -0.20 -14.76
N LEU A 55 -2.53 -1.43 -14.52
CA LEU A 55 -1.70 -2.51 -13.99
C LEU A 55 -0.56 -2.87 -14.95
N GLY A 56 -0.82 -2.98 -16.25
CA GLY A 56 0.20 -3.25 -17.25
C GLY A 56 1.30 -2.18 -17.28
N LEU A 57 0.93 -0.91 -17.21
CA LEU A 57 1.88 0.21 -17.12
C LEU A 57 2.72 0.15 -15.83
N LEU A 58 2.06 -0.05 -14.67
CA LEU A 58 2.74 -0.17 -13.39
C LEU A 58 3.69 -1.37 -13.36
N LEU A 59 3.22 -2.55 -13.76
CA LEU A 59 4.03 -3.76 -13.84
C LEU A 59 5.24 -3.56 -14.75
N THR A 60 5.05 -2.96 -15.92
CA THR A 60 6.15 -2.69 -16.84
C THR A 60 7.20 -1.80 -16.18
N ALA A 61 6.78 -0.67 -15.59
CA ALA A 61 7.69 0.26 -14.92
C ALA A 61 8.42 -0.39 -13.73
N ARG A 62 7.73 -1.19 -12.91
CA ARG A 62 8.31 -1.80 -11.69
C ARG A 62 9.19 -3.01 -12.01
N ILE A 63 8.82 -3.83 -13.00
CA ILE A 63 9.67 -4.94 -13.45
C ILE A 63 10.95 -4.42 -14.11
N VAL A 64 10.88 -3.32 -14.86
CA VAL A 64 12.10 -2.65 -15.36
C VAL A 64 13.03 -2.25 -14.20
N SER A 65 12.48 -1.77 -13.08
CA SER A 65 13.28 -1.52 -11.86
C SER A 65 13.93 -2.79 -11.29
N ALA A 66 13.23 -3.92 -11.30
CA ALA A 66 13.80 -5.18 -10.79
C ALA A 66 15.08 -5.60 -11.54
N TYR A 67 15.16 -5.35 -12.85
CA TYR A 67 16.30 -5.73 -13.70
C TYR A 67 17.37 -4.64 -13.84
N TRP A 68 16.95 -3.38 -14.05
CA TRP A 68 17.88 -2.27 -14.32
C TRP A 68 18.10 -1.34 -13.13
N GLY A 69 17.31 -1.48 -12.06
CA GLY A 69 17.51 -0.72 -10.83
C GLY A 69 18.76 -1.18 -10.09
N HIS A 70 19.62 -0.22 -9.74
CA HIS A 70 20.79 -0.46 -8.90
C HIS A 70 20.38 -0.56 -7.42
N VAL A 71 21.08 -1.41 -6.66
CA VAL A 71 20.95 -1.48 -5.20
C VAL A 71 21.77 -0.33 -4.60
N ALA A 72 21.08 0.76 -4.25
CA ALA A 72 21.72 1.99 -3.79
C ALA A 72 22.01 1.99 -2.27
N ASP A 73 21.31 1.16 -1.50
CA ASP A 73 21.38 1.13 -0.04
C ASP A 73 22.22 -0.07 0.44
N CYS A 74 23.18 0.18 1.32
CA CYS A 74 23.98 -0.87 1.94
C CYS A 74 23.15 -1.74 2.88
N ASP A 75 22.10 -1.19 3.51
CA ASP A 75 21.17 -1.95 4.35
C ASP A 75 20.47 -3.03 3.52
N GLU A 76 20.07 -2.72 2.28
CA GLU A 76 19.41 -3.71 1.41
C GLU A 76 20.30 -4.95 1.23
N THR A 77 21.60 -4.73 1.00
CA THR A 77 22.56 -5.82 0.78
C THR A 77 22.86 -6.57 2.07
N TYR A 78 23.38 -5.88 3.09
CA TYR A 78 23.94 -6.53 4.28
C TYR A 78 22.91 -6.88 5.34
N ASN A 79 21.80 -6.15 5.43
CA ASN A 79 20.75 -6.40 6.41
C ASN A 79 19.60 -7.27 5.85
N TYR A 80 19.49 -7.46 4.53
CA TYR A 80 18.42 -8.27 3.95
C TYR A 80 18.91 -9.35 2.97
N TRP A 81 19.63 -9.00 1.90
CA TRP A 81 20.05 -9.99 0.89
C TRP A 81 21.03 -11.04 1.45
N GLU A 82 22.05 -10.60 2.20
CA GLU A 82 23.04 -11.48 2.82
C GLU A 82 22.44 -12.41 3.89
N PRO A 83 21.64 -11.91 4.87
CA PRO A 83 20.93 -12.77 5.82
C PRO A 83 19.94 -13.73 5.15
N LEU A 84 19.26 -13.29 4.09
CA LEU A 84 18.38 -14.17 3.31
C LEU A 84 19.18 -15.28 2.63
N HIS A 85 20.33 -14.95 2.03
CA HIS A 85 21.23 -15.93 1.43
C HIS A 85 21.71 -16.95 2.47
N TYR A 86 22.05 -16.49 3.68
CA TYR A 86 22.38 -17.35 4.81
C TYR A 86 21.25 -18.33 5.17
N LEU A 87 20.00 -17.84 5.27
CA LEU A 87 18.85 -18.70 5.58
C LEU A 87 18.55 -19.74 4.49
N VAL A 88 18.82 -19.40 3.21
CA VAL A 88 18.50 -20.25 2.05
C VAL A 88 19.62 -21.27 1.78
N TYR A 89 20.88 -20.83 1.77
CA TYR A 89 22.03 -21.61 1.31
C TYR A 89 23.00 -22.01 2.42
N GLY A 90 22.85 -21.49 3.64
CA GLY A 90 23.76 -21.73 4.76
C GLY A 90 25.08 -20.94 4.67
N SER A 91 25.21 -20.02 3.72
CA SER A 91 26.35 -19.12 3.54
C SER A 91 25.86 -17.69 3.33
N GLY A 92 26.61 -16.69 3.77
CA GLY A 92 26.21 -15.28 3.71
C GLY A 92 26.57 -14.53 4.98
N LEU A 93 26.47 -13.22 4.94
CA LEU A 93 26.83 -12.34 6.05
C LEU A 93 25.61 -12.01 6.93
N GLN A 94 25.89 -11.75 8.20
CA GLN A 94 24.93 -11.20 9.15
C GLN A 94 25.59 -10.01 9.84
N THR A 95 24.89 -8.90 9.94
CA THR A 95 25.35 -7.73 10.67
C THR A 95 25.21 -7.95 12.19
N TRP A 96 25.81 -7.07 12.97
CA TRP A 96 25.65 -7.05 14.43
C TRP A 96 24.17 -6.88 14.86
N GLU A 97 23.33 -6.35 13.98
CA GLU A 97 21.90 -6.13 14.21
C GLU A 97 21.11 -7.44 14.36
N TYR A 98 21.64 -8.53 13.78
CA TYR A 98 21.19 -9.91 13.91
C TYR A 98 21.93 -10.69 15.02
N SER A 99 22.81 -10.04 15.79
CA SER A 99 23.42 -10.69 16.96
C SER A 99 22.36 -10.93 18.05
N PRO A 100 22.35 -12.09 18.72
CA PRO A 100 21.47 -12.35 19.86
C PRO A 100 21.59 -11.33 21.00
N VAL A 101 22.72 -10.63 21.10
CA VAL A 101 22.93 -9.57 22.10
C VAL A 101 21.99 -8.38 21.84
N TYR A 102 21.93 -7.90 20.59
CA TYR A 102 21.14 -6.73 20.22
C TYR A 102 19.73 -7.11 19.75
N ALA A 103 19.63 -8.08 18.84
CA ALA A 103 18.38 -8.62 18.30
C ALA A 103 17.39 -7.53 17.87
N ILE A 104 17.87 -6.58 17.06
CA ILE A 104 17.09 -5.41 16.61
C ILE A 104 16.43 -5.63 15.24
N ARG A 105 16.90 -6.59 14.44
CA ARG A 105 16.24 -7.00 13.19
C ARG A 105 15.39 -8.25 13.39
N SER A 106 14.24 -8.30 12.76
CA SER A 106 13.35 -9.47 12.82
C SER A 106 13.72 -10.46 11.72
N TYR A 107 13.72 -11.76 12.03
CA TYR A 107 13.85 -12.83 11.05
C TYR A 107 12.51 -13.15 10.36
N MET A 108 11.38 -12.81 10.98
CA MET A 108 10.05 -13.10 10.43
C MET A 108 9.86 -12.52 9.01
N PRO A 109 10.20 -11.25 8.71
CA PRO A 109 10.20 -10.71 7.35
C PRO A 109 11.06 -11.49 6.37
N LEU A 110 12.28 -11.87 6.79
CA LEU A 110 13.18 -12.64 5.94
C LEU A 110 12.56 -13.97 5.55
N TRP A 111 11.86 -14.65 6.47
CA TRP A 111 11.21 -15.92 6.18
C TRP A 111 10.07 -15.82 5.15
N LEU A 112 9.38 -14.68 5.07
CA LEU A 112 8.39 -14.44 4.00
C LEU A 112 9.02 -14.52 2.61
N PHE A 113 10.30 -14.17 2.48
CA PHE A 113 11.06 -14.27 1.24
C PHE A 113 11.90 -15.55 1.16
N ALA A 114 12.36 -16.09 2.29
CA ALA A 114 13.20 -17.30 2.34
C ALA A 114 12.42 -18.54 1.92
N VAL A 115 11.12 -18.63 2.24
CA VAL A 115 10.28 -19.75 1.80
C VAL A 115 10.20 -19.83 0.26
N PRO A 116 9.76 -18.78 -0.47
CA PRO A 116 9.76 -18.83 -1.92
C PRO A 116 11.19 -18.94 -2.49
N ALA A 117 12.18 -18.29 -1.89
CA ALA A 117 13.58 -18.40 -2.32
C ALA A 117 14.10 -19.85 -2.25
N LYS A 118 13.81 -20.55 -1.15
CA LYS A 118 14.18 -21.96 -0.97
C LYS A 118 13.54 -22.82 -2.03
N ILE A 119 12.26 -22.61 -2.35
CA ILE A 119 11.55 -23.36 -3.40
C ILE A 119 12.21 -23.11 -4.77
N LEU A 120 12.49 -21.86 -5.12
CA LEU A 120 13.15 -21.51 -6.38
C LEU A 120 14.58 -22.06 -6.47
N ALA A 121 15.30 -22.11 -5.36
CA ALA A 121 16.67 -22.61 -5.29
C ALA A 121 16.83 -24.10 -5.65
N TRP A 122 15.74 -24.89 -5.69
CA TRP A 122 15.79 -26.28 -6.16
C TRP A 122 16.11 -26.40 -7.66
N PHE A 123 15.76 -25.38 -8.45
CA PHE A 123 15.86 -25.44 -9.92
C PHE A 123 16.46 -24.18 -10.55
N MET A 124 16.82 -23.17 -9.76
CA MET A 124 17.42 -21.91 -10.22
C MET A 124 18.77 -21.65 -9.56
N THR A 125 19.64 -20.92 -10.26
CA THR A 125 20.89 -20.41 -9.69
C THR A 125 20.62 -19.28 -8.69
N PRO A 126 21.55 -18.99 -7.74
CA PRO A 126 21.35 -17.91 -6.77
C PRO A 126 21.06 -16.54 -7.42
N VAL A 127 21.69 -16.24 -8.56
CA VAL A 127 21.44 -15.01 -9.32
C VAL A 127 20.01 -14.96 -9.85
N SER A 128 19.51 -16.08 -10.39
CA SER A 128 18.12 -16.16 -10.87
C SER A 128 17.11 -16.05 -9.72
N VAL A 129 17.40 -16.60 -8.54
CA VAL A 129 16.56 -16.43 -7.33
C VAL A 129 16.52 -14.97 -6.90
N PHE A 130 17.66 -14.28 -6.87
CA PHE A 130 17.74 -12.85 -6.56
C PHE A 130 16.83 -12.01 -7.47
N TYR A 131 16.96 -12.14 -8.80
CA TYR A 131 16.09 -11.41 -9.73
C TYR A 131 14.62 -11.82 -9.61
N SER A 132 14.33 -13.09 -9.34
CA SER A 132 12.95 -13.57 -9.16
C SER A 132 12.28 -12.92 -7.94
N LEU A 133 13.01 -12.75 -6.85
CA LEU A 133 12.51 -12.06 -5.66
C LEU A 133 12.33 -10.55 -5.89
N ARG A 134 13.25 -9.91 -6.61
CA ARG A 134 13.09 -8.50 -7.03
C ARG A 134 11.85 -8.31 -7.91
N VAL A 135 11.58 -9.23 -8.82
CA VAL A 135 10.36 -9.23 -9.64
C VAL A 135 9.12 -9.46 -8.77
N LEU A 136 9.16 -10.36 -7.79
CA LEU A 136 8.07 -10.56 -6.84
C LEU A 136 7.74 -9.28 -6.07
N LEU A 137 8.76 -8.59 -5.54
CA LEU A 137 8.62 -7.30 -4.86
C LEU A 137 8.01 -6.24 -5.80
N ALA A 138 8.52 -6.13 -7.02
CA ALA A 138 8.00 -5.21 -8.03
C ALA A 138 6.51 -5.46 -8.35
N VAL A 139 6.11 -6.73 -8.46
CA VAL A 139 4.71 -7.12 -8.69
C VAL A 139 3.83 -6.76 -7.49
N LEU A 140 4.27 -7.05 -6.27
CA LEU A 140 3.53 -6.70 -5.05
C LEU A 140 3.36 -5.17 -4.91
N SER A 141 4.42 -4.41 -5.18
CA SER A 141 4.38 -2.95 -5.21
C SER A 141 3.41 -2.43 -6.28
N ALA A 142 3.44 -2.98 -7.49
CA ALA A 142 2.51 -2.60 -8.57
C ALA A 142 1.05 -2.94 -8.23
N CYS A 143 0.79 -4.06 -7.54
CA CYS A 143 -0.55 -4.42 -7.06
C CYS A 143 -1.06 -3.44 -6.01
N ALA A 144 -0.22 -3.04 -5.05
CA ALA A 144 -0.57 -2.03 -4.05
C ALA A 144 -0.82 -0.65 -4.68
N GLU A 145 0.02 -0.24 -5.64
CA GLU A 145 -0.17 0.98 -6.41
C GLU A 145 -1.47 0.95 -7.23
N LEU A 146 -1.83 -0.19 -7.82
CA LEU A 146 -3.10 -0.34 -8.54
C LEU A 146 -4.30 -0.18 -7.60
N MET A 147 -4.25 -0.79 -6.41
CA MET A 147 -5.30 -0.63 -5.41
C MET A 147 -5.49 0.85 -5.05
N PHE A 148 -4.38 1.57 -4.86
CA PHE A 148 -4.41 2.99 -4.57
C PHE A 148 -4.95 3.81 -5.75
N TYR A 149 -4.51 3.54 -6.99
CA TYR A 149 -5.07 4.13 -8.20
C TYR A 149 -6.60 3.97 -8.28
N LYS A 150 -7.12 2.77 -8.03
CA LYS A 150 -8.57 2.52 -8.02
C LYS A 150 -9.29 3.29 -6.92
N ALA A 151 -8.68 3.43 -5.75
CA ALA A 151 -9.23 4.24 -4.67
C ALA A 151 -9.27 5.73 -5.02
N ILE A 152 -8.22 6.27 -5.65
CA ILE A 152 -8.20 7.65 -6.15
C ILE A 152 -9.32 7.87 -7.16
N CYS A 153 -9.43 6.99 -8.16
CA CYS A 153 -10.46 7.08 -9.18
C CYS A 153 -11.88 7.05 -8.59
N HIS A 154 -12.07 6.31 -7.49
CA HIS A 154 -13.36 6.22 -6.81
C HIS A 154 -13.71 7.51 -6.05
N GLU A 155 -12.78 8.05 -5.25
CA GLU A 155 -13.05 9.19 -4.38
C GLU A 155 -12.96 10.54 -5.09
N PHE A 156 -11.99 10.70 -5.98
CA PHE A 156 -11.64 11.98 -6.61
C PHE A 156 -11.92 12.02 -8.12
N GLY A 157 -12.30 10.90 -8.71
CA GLY A 157 -12.58 10.78 -10.14
C GLY A 157 -11.37 10.33 -10.98
N VAL A 158 -11.64 9.86 -12.20
CA VAL A 158 -10.62 9.22 -13.07
C VAL A 158 -9.56 10.21 -13.55
N HIS A 159 -9.89 11.48 -13.70
CA HIS A 159 -8.92 12.49 -14.12
C HIS A 159 -7.79 12.66 -13.10
N VAL A 160 -8.12 12.68 -11.80
CA VAL A 160 -7.13 12.76 -10.72
C VAL A 160 -6.29 11.49 -10.68
N GLY A 161 -6.93 10.31 -10.82
CA GLY A 161 -6.21 9.04 -10.92
C GLY A 161 -5.22 9.00 -12.07
N ARG A 162 -5.58 9.54 -13.24
CA ARG A 162 -4.68 9.61 -14.40
C ARG A 162 -3.47 10.51 -14.15
N VAL A 163 -3.68 11.67 -13.55
CA VAL A 163 -2.57 12.56 -13.17
C VAL A 163 -1.65 11.85 -12.18
N TRP A 164 -2.21 11.19 -11.17
CA TRP A 164 -1.42 10.40 -10.23
C TRP A 164 -0.61 9.30 -10.94
N LEU A 165 -1.23 8.55 -11.85
CA LEU A 165 -0.56 7.49 -12.60
C LEU A 165 0.59 8.05 -13.46
N ALA A 166 0.35 9.16 -14.16
CA ALA A 166 1.36 9.82 -14.98
C ALA A 166 2.54 10.35 -14.15
N MET A 167 2.29 10.78 -12.90
CA MET A 167 3.33 11.28 -12.00
C MET A 167 4.09 10.16 -11.28
N THR A 168 3.44 9.04 -10.93
CA THR A 168 4.07 7.93 -10.19
C THR A 168 4.94 7.03 -11.07
N LEU A 169 4.59 6.86 -12.35
CA LEU A 169 5.32 5.99 -13.28
C LEU A 169 6.80 6.41 -13.42
N PRO A 170 7.12 7.68 -13.74
CA PRO A 170 8.50 8.14 -13.87
C PRO A 170 9.15 8.58 -12.55
N ALA A 171 8.44 8.50 -11.42
CA ALA A 171 9.00 8.93 -10.13
C ALA A 171 10.20 8.03 -9.76
N ALA A 172 11.37 8.64 -9.61
CA ALA A 172 12.62 7.95 -9.30
C ALA A 172 12.51 7.15 -7.99
N GLY A 173 11.86 7.72 -6.97
CA GLY A 173 11.67 7.03 -5.69
C GLY A 173 10.75 5.81 -5.78
N MET A 174 9.70 5.89 -6.60
CA MET A 174 8.81 4.74 -6.84
C MET A 174 9.51 3.67 -7.68
N PHE A 175 10.33 4.09 -8.65
CA PHE A 175 11.18 3.18 -9.41
C PHE A 175 12.15 2.44 -8.48
N ALA A 176 12.95 3.15 -7.68
CA ALA A 176 13.93 2.54 -6.79
C ALA A 176 13.30 1.65 -5.71
N SER A 177 12.24 2.12 -5.03
CA SER A 177 11.62 1.36 -3.94
C SER A 177 10.87 0.11 -4.40
N SER A 178 10.32 0.09 -5.62
CA SER A 178 9.41 -1.00 -6.02
C SER A 178 10.01 -2.41 -5.98
N SER A 179 11.31 -2.55 -6.26
CA SER A 179 12.02 -3.84 -6.31
C SER A 179 13.01 -4.04 -5.16
N ALA A 180 13.11 -3.07 -4.24
CA ALA A 180 14.08 -3.08 -3.16
C ALA A 180 13.60 -3.94 -1.98
N MET A 181 14.50 -4.78 -1.44
CA MET A 181 14.22 -5.60 -0.26
C MET A 181 14.54 -4.84 1.04
N LEU A 182 13.86 -3.72 1.25
CA LEU A 182 14.07 -2.81 2.39
C LEU A 182 12.76 -2.57 3.14
N PRO A 183 12.73 -2.51 4.49
CA PRO A 183 11.62 -2.02 5.33
C PRO A 183 10.83 -0.86 4.73
N SER A 184 11.50 0.22 4.41
CA SER A 184 10.87 1.42 3.87
C SER A 184 10.14 1.16 2.53
N ALA A 185 10.66 0.27 1.68
CA ALA A 185 10.13 -0.02 0.35
C ALA A 185 8.79 -0.76 0.38
N TRP A 186 8.72 -1.95 0.96
CA TRP A 186 7.45 -2.65 1.19
C TRP A 186 6.52 -1.92 2.17
N SER A 187 7.02 -1.12 3.11
CA SER A 187 6.17 -0.21 3.89
C SER A 187 5.43 0.79 3.01
N SER A 188 6.08 1.36 1.99
CA SER A 188 5.44 2.24 1.01
C SER A 188 4.29 1.53 0.28
N ALA A 189 4.50 0.28 -0.14
CA ALA A 189 3.46 -0.52 -0.78
C ALA A 189 2.30 -0.83 0.19
N LEU A 190 2.60 -1.32 1.41
CA LEU A 190 1.58 -1.65 2.42
C LEU A 190 0.78 -0.42 2.86
N CYS A 191 1.43 0.73 3.05
CA CYS A 191 0.76 1.98 3.39
C CYS A 191 -0.12 2.48 2.24
N SER A 192 0.36 2.40 0.98
CA SER A 192 -0.46 2.72 -0.20
C SER A 192 -1.72 1.84 -0.26
N ALA A 193 -1.57 0.55 0.02
CA ALA A 193 -2.66 -0.40 0.11
C ALA A 193 -3.61 -0.10 1.29
N ALA A 194 -3.09 0.27 2.45
CA ALA A 194 -3.87 0.64 3.63
C ALA A 194 -4.72 1.90 3.37
N LEU A 195 -4.13 2.93 2.76
CA LEU A 195 -4.84 4.15 2.35
C LEU A 195 -5.93 3.84 1.33
N ALA A 196 -5.66 2.96 0.36
CA ALA A 196 -6.65 2.51 -0.61
C ALA A 196 -7.87 1.85 0.05
N CYS A 197 -7.61 0.95 1.02
CA CYS A 197 -8.65 0.31 1.80
C CYS A 197 -9.43 1.31 2.65
N TRP A 198 -8.75 2.27 3.28
CA TRP A 198 -9.37 3.31 4.09
C TRP A 198 -10.33 4.18 3.27
N TRP A 199 -9.88 4.68 2.11
CA TRP A 199 -10.72 5.49 1.21
C TRP A 199 -11.92 4.70 0.68
N ARG A 200 -11.78 3.39 0.49
CA ARG A 200 -12.90 2.49 0.13
C ARG A 200 -13.77 2.07 1.32
N ARG A 201 -13.58 2.70 2.49
CA ARG A 201 -14.30 2.42 3.77
C ARG A 201 -14.15 0.99 4.27
N ARG A 202 -13.06 0.30 3.90
CA ARG A 202 -12.70 -1.04 4.36
C ARG A 202 -11.73 -0.97 5.53
N TYR A 203 -12.23 -0.51 6.67
CA TYR A 203 -11.45 -0.28 7.88
C TYR A 203 -10.70 -1.50 8.43
N PRO A 204 -11.26 -2.72 8.46
CA PRO A 204 -10.56 -3.89 8.99
C PRO A 204 -9.24 -4.16 8.24
N THR A 205 -9.29 -4.14 6.91
CA THR A 205 -8.12 -4.36 6.06
C THR A 205 -7.14 -3.20 6.14
N ALA A 206 -7.62 -1.96 6.26
CA ALA A 206 -6.75 -0.81 6.42
C ALA A 206 -5.94 -0.87 7.73
N ILE A 207 -6.58 -1.24 8.85
CA ILE A 207 -5.91 -1.46 10.13
C ILE A 207 -4.91 -2.61 10.02
N PHE A 208 -5.31 -3.73 9.42
CA PHE A 208 -4.43 -4.89 9.26
C PHE A 208 -3.18 -4.58 8.43
N LEU A 209 -3.33 -3.90 7.30
CA LEU A 209 -2.19 -3.51 6.44
C LEU A 209 -1.28 -2.49 7.13
N THR A 210 -1.84 -1.56 7.89
CA THR A 210 -1.07 -0.62 8.72
C THR A 210 -0.28 -1.38 9.78
N ALA A 211 -0.91 -2.31 10.50
CA ALA A 211 -0.25 -3.15 11.49
C ALA A 211 0.84 -4.04 10.86
N ALA A 212 0.60 -4.59 9.67
CA ALA A 212 1.61 -5.34 8.92
C ALA A 212 2.83 -4.47 8.56
N SER A 213 2.60 -3.24 8.09
CA SER A 213 3.68 -2.27 7.85
C SER A 213 4.47 -1.96 9.13
N THR A 214 3.78 -1.72 10.23
CA THR A 214 4.41 -1.40 11.52
C THR A 214 5.18 -2.56 12.13
N LEU A 215 4.59 -3.75 12.18
CA LEU A 215 5.12 -4.87 12.96
C LEU A 215 6.06 -5.76 12.16
N LEU A 216 5.82 -5.95 10.86
CA LEU A 216 6.71 -6.75 10.01
C LEU A 216 7.79 -5.90 9.35
N SER A 217 7.49 -4.65 9.01
CA SER A 217 8.41 -3.84 8.21
C SER A 217 9.22 -2.87 9.06
N TRP A 218 8.59 -1.79 9.51
CA TRP A 218 9.27 -0.75 10.27
C TRP A 218 8.31 -0.08 11.26
N PRO A 219 8.58 -0.10 12.57
CA PRO A 219 7.61 0.33 13.59
C PRO A 219 7.25 1.82 13.52
N PHE A 220 8.13 2.66 12.96
CA PHE A 220 7.88 4.09 12.81
C PHE A 220 6.78 4.40 11.77
N THR A 221 6.44 3.44 10.91
CA THR A 221 5.33 3.56 9.96
C THR A 221 3.96 3.58 10.65
N ALA A 222 3.88 3.26 11.94
CA ALA A 222 2.66 3.43 12.74
C ALA A 222 2.08 4.84 12.63
N LEU A 223 2.94 5.85 12.49
CA LEU A 223 2.55 7.25 12.31
C LEU A 223 1.71 7.48 11.04
N LEU A 224 1.96 6.70 9.97
CA LEU A 224 1.17 6.77 8.75
C LEU A 224 -0.25 6.23 8.93
N GLY A 225 -0.51 5.46 10.00
CA GLY A 225 -1.83 5.01 10.42
C GLY A 225 -2.66 6.03 11.20
N VAL A 226 -2.05 7.13 11.65
CA VAL A 226 -2.72 8.15 12.49
C VAL A 226 -3.96 8.75 11.81
N PRO A 227 -3.95 9.13 10.52
CA PRO A 227 -5.15 9.65 9.86
C PRO A 227 -6.32 8.66 9.86
N ILE A 228 -6.04 7.36 9.70
CA ILE A 228 -7.04 6.29 9.75
C ILE A 228 -7.63 6.19 11.16
N ALA A 229 -6.79 6.25 12.18
CA ALA A 229 -7.21 6.23 13.58
C ALA A 229 -8.07 7.46 13.93
N ILE A 230 -7.67 8.66 13.49
CA ILE A 230 -8.45 9.89 13.70
C ILE A 230 -9.83 9.79 13.03
N ASP A 231 -9.91 9.34 11.77
CA ASP A 231 -11.19 9.17 11.07
C ASP A 231 -12.11 8.20 11.81
N MET A 232 -11.60 7.03 12.21
CA MET A 232 -12.42 6.02 12.89
C MET A 232 -12.82 6.41 14.30
N VAL A 233 -11.87 6.85 15.12
CA VAL A 233 -12.07 7.09 16.55
C VAL A 233 -12.78 8.43 16.78
N LEU A 234 -12.26 9.51 16.19
CA LEU A 234 -12.72 10.87 16.46
C LEU A 234 -13.85 11.31 15.54
N MET A 235 -13.75 11.05 14.23
CA MET A 235 -14.74 11.55 13.27
C MET A 235 -15.98 10.65 13.19
N LYS A 236 -15.81 9.33 13.31
CA LYS A 236 -16.89 8.33 13.14
C LYS A 236 -17.35 7.68 14.44
N GLY A 237 -16.61 7.82 15.53
CA GLY A 237 -16.95 7.19 16.82
C GLY A 237 -16.89 5.66 16.83
N GLN A 238 -16.20 5.03 15.87
CA GLN A 238 -16.10 3.57 15.70
C GLN A 238 -14.97 2.96 16.56
N ILE A 239 -14.94 3.30 17.85
CA ILE A 239 -13.85 2.93 18.75
C ILE A 239 -13.77 1.41 18.96
N VAL A 240 -14.93 0.76 19.14
CA VAL A 240 -14.99 -0.69 19.38
C VAL A 240 -14.44 -1.48 18.19
N ASP A 241 -14.85 -1.12 16.97
CA ASP A 241 -14.36 -1.77 15.75
C ASP A 241 -12.86 -1.52 15.57
N PHE A 242 -12.40 -0.28 15.79
CA PHE A 242 -10.98 0.04 15.73
C PHE A 242 -10.17 -0.84 16.70
N LEU A 243 -10.53 -0.85 17.98
CA LEU A 243 -9.83 -1.65 18.99
C LEU A 243 -9.87 -3.14 18.68
N LYS A 244 -11.03 -3.67 18.29
CA LYS A 244 -11.20 -5.08 17.93
C LYS A 244 -10.23 -5.47 16.81
N TRP A 245 -10.22 -4.72 15.71
CA TRP A 245 -9.37 -5.05 14.57
C TRP A 245 -7.89 -4.78 14.86
N SER A 246 -7.55 -3.74 15.62
CA SER A 246 -6.17 -3.50 16.07
C SER A 246 -5.64 -4.63 16.93
N ILE A 247 -6.43 -5.15 17.88
CA ILE A 247 -6.03 -6.28 18.74
C ILE A 247 -5.88 -7.56 17.92
N ILE A 248 -6.82 -7.84 17.01
CA ILE A 248 -6.73 -9.00 16.11
C ILE A 248 -5.46 -8.91 15.26
N SER A 249 -5.20 -7.77 14.61
CA SER A 249 -4.01 -7.57 13.81
C SER A 249 -2.72 -7.68 14.63
N LEU A 250 -2.71 -7.11 15.84
CA LEU A 250 -1.57 -7.22 16.75
C LEU A 250 -1.27 -8.68 17.07
N ILE A 251 -2.27 -9.45 17.52
CA ILE A 251 -2.06 -10.86 17.90
C ILE A 251 -1.62 -11.69 16.69
N VAL A 252 -2.33 -11.57 15.56
CA VAL A 252 -2.07 -12.38 14.36
C VAL A 252 -0.69 -12.15 13.78
N ILE A 253 -0.14 -10.94 13.92
CA ILE A 253 1.16 -10.58 13.33
C ILE A 253 2.28 -10.69 14.37
N LEU A 254 2.09 -10.14 15.56
CA LEU A 254 3.14 -10.06 16.58
C LEU A 254 3.44 -11.43 17.19
N VAL A 255 2.44 -12.28 17.46
CA VAL A 255 2.69 -13.58 18.10
C VAL A 255 3.58 -14.47 17.22
N PRO A 256 3.28 -14.70 15.92
CA PRO A 256 4.20 -15.44 15.06
C PRO A 256 5.58 -14.79 14.94
N THR A 257 5.64 -13.46 14.89
CA THR A 257 6.91 -12.72 14.82
C THR A 257 7.78 -13.01 16.05
N ILE A 258 7.22 -12.91 17.26
CA ILE A 258 7.92 -13.23 18.51
C ILE A 258 8.38 -14.68 18.52
N LEU A 259 7.54 -15.63 18.09
CA LEU A 259 7.90 -17.05 18.08
C LEU A 259 9.09 -17.32 17.15
N VAL A 260 9.04 -16.79 15.91
CA VAL A 260 10.12 -16.96 14.92
C VAL A 260 11.39 -16.29 15.40
N ASP A 261 11.31 -15.04 15.86
CA ASP A 261 12.49 -14.30 16.31
C ASP A 261 13.12 -14.95 17.54
N SER A 262 12.29 -15.34 18.51
CA SER A 262 12.81 -15.97 19.74
C SER A 262 13.46 -17.32 19.47
N TRP A 263 12.98 -18.07 18.47
CA TRP A 263 13.61 -19.32 18.04
C TRP A 263 15.00 -19.08 17.42
N HIS A 264 15.16 -18.05 16.58
CA HIS A 264 16.47 -17.72 15.98
C HIS A 264 17.45 -17.15 17.00
N TYR A 265 16.97 -16.30 17.90
CA TYR A 265 17.81 -15.62 18.89
C TYR A 265 18.10 -16.46 20.14
N GLY A 266 17.42 -17.60 20.32
CA GLY A 266 17.58 -18.48 21.48
C GLY A 266 17.09 -17.89 22.81
N ARG A 267 16.35 -16.78 22.77
CA ARG A 267 15.77 -16.09 23.93
C ARG A 267 14.49 -15.37 23.53
N LEU A 268 13.64 -15.02 24.48
CA LEU A 268 12.43 -14.22 24.19
C LEU A 268 12.83 -12.85 23.63
N VAL A 269 12.40 -12.57 22.40
CA VAL A 269 12.71 -11.32 21.68
C VAL A 269 11.44 -10.74 21.08
N VAL A 270 11.28 -9.43 21.24
CA VAL A 270 10.29 -8.62 20.52
C VAL A 270 11.05 -7.62 19.66
N ALA A 271 11.48 -8.04 18.47
CA ALA A 271 12.35 -7.24 17.61
C ALA A 271 11.77 -5.85 17.25
N PRO A 272 10.46 -5.71 16.93
CA PRO A 272 9.86 -4.39 16.69
C PRO A 272 9.92 -3.44 17.89
N TRP A 273 9.96 -3.97 19.12
CA TRP A 273 10.17 -3.16 20.32
C TRP A 273 11.65 -2.82 20.51
N ASN A 274 12.55 -3.79 20.33
CA ASN A 274 13.99 -3.58 20.49
C ASN A 274 14.54 -2.48 19.60
N ILE A 275 14.10 -2.41 18.33
CA ILE A 275 14.53 -1.35 17.41
C ILE A 275 14.02 0.03 17.84
N VAL A 276 12.80 0.12 18.36
CA VAL A 276 12.26 1.38 18.91
C VAL A 276 13.05 1.78 20.15
N ALA A 277 13.32 0.82 21.03
CA ALA A 277 14.06 1.08 22.25
C ALA A 277 15.51 1.51 21.96
N TYR A 278 16.15 0.87 21.00
CA TYR A 278 17.49 1.22 20.54
C TYR A 278 17.52 2.64 19.97
N ASN A 279 16.63 2.96 19.02
CA ASN A 279 16.66 4.26 18.33
C ASN A 279 16.23 5.45 19.20
N ILE A 280 15.35 5.26 20.19
CA ILE A 280 14.77 6.35 20.97
C ILE A 280 15.44 6.48 22.35
N PHE A 281 15.81 5.37 23.00
CA PHE A 281 16.24 5.37 24.39
C PHE A 281 17.75 5.15 24.57
N THR A 282 18.54 5.08 23.50
CA THR A 282 20.01 4.94 23.59
C THR A 282 20.75 6.12 22.98
N GLU A 283 21.95 6.41 23.49
CA GLU A 283 22.79 7.52 23.03
C GLU A 283 23.40 7.27 21.62
N HIS A 284 23.43 6.01 21.16
CA HIS A 284 24.02 5.59 19.88
C HIS A 284 22.97 5.30 18.80
N GLY A 285 21.77 5.89 18.89
CA GLY A 285 20.60 5.58 18.07
C GLY A 285 20.79 5.76 16.55
N PRO A 286 19.96 6.57 15.86
CA PRO A 286 20.07 6.71 14.40
C PRO A 286 21.37 7.41 13.94
N ASP A 287 22.09 8.04 14.87
CA ASP A 287 23.23 8.91 14.58
C ASP A 287 24.56 8.13 14.39
N LEU A 288 24.53 6.81 14.55
CA LEU A 288 25.72 5.94 14.50
C LEU A 288 26.53 6.10 13.19
N TYR A 289 25.83 6.37 12.08
CA TYR A 289 26.44 6.54 10.75
C TYR A 289 26.46 8.00 10.28
N GLY A 290 26.22 8.94 11.19
CA GLY A 290 26.07 10.37 10.88
C GLY A 290 24.64 10.78 10.60
N VAL A 291 24.38 12.08 10.73
CA VAL A 291 23.07 12.69 10.54
C VAL A 291 23.17 13.79 9.50
N GLU A 292 22.30 13.72 8.50
CA GLU A 292 22.14 14.80 7.54
C GLU A 292 21.27 15.93 8.13
N PRO A 293 21.52 17.20 7.77
CA PRO A 293 20.67 18.30 8.23
C PRO A 293 19.23 18.10 7.76
N TRP A 294 18.24 18.62 8.49
CA TRP A 294 16.83 18.46 8.15
C TRP A 294 16.46 18.92 6.73
N THR A 295 17.25 19.83 6.15
CA THR A 295 17.11 20.30 4.75
C THR A 295 17.32 19.18 3.73
N TYR A 296 18.06 18.12 4.09
CA TYR A 296 18.26 16.93 3.26
C TYR A 296 16.94 16.28 2.86
N TYR A 297 15.93 16.25 3.74
CA TYR A 297 14.62 15.67 3.39
C TYR A 297 13.93 16.41 2.24
N PHE A 298 14.13 17.73 2.10
CA PHE A 298 13.59 18.50 0.99
C PHE A 298 14.30 18.17 -0.32
N VAL A 299 15.63 18.08 -0.28
CA VAL A 299 16.44 17.72 -1.45
C VAL A 299 16.13 16.29 -1.89
N ASN A 300 16.10 15.34 -0.95
CA ASN A 300 15.78 13.95 -1.20
C ASN A 300 14.35 13.78 -1.73
N GLY A 301 13.36 14.47 -1.14
CA GLY A 301 11.98 14.47 -1.64
C GLY A 301 11.87 15.00 -3.07
N PHE A 302 12.59 16.08 -3.38
CA PHE A 302 12.65 16.64 -4.73
C PHE A 302 13.36 15.71 -5.73
N LEU A 303 14.44 15.03 -5.33
CA LEU A 303 15.09 14.04 -6.21
C LEU A 303 14.19 12.85 -6.53
N ASN A 304 13.43 12.36 -5.54
CA ASN A 304 12.58 11.19 -5.72
C ASN A 304 11.29 11.48 -6.49
N PHE A 305 10.68 12.66 -6.30
CA PHE A 305 9.36 13.00 -6.83
C PHE A 305 9.32 14.30 -7.66
N ASN A 306 10.46 14.96 -7.90
CA ASN A 306 10.58 16.19 -8.68
C ASN A 306 9.58 17.27 -8.23
N ILE A 307 8.98 17.98 -9.19
CA ILE A 307 7.99 19.03 -8.95
C ILE A 307 6.75 18.54 -8.19
N VAL A 308 6.44 17.23 -8.26
CA VAL A 308 5.29 16.64 -7.55
C VAL A 308 5.45 16.78 -6.04
N TRP A 309 6.68 16.70 -5.53
CA TRP A 309 6.96 16.93 -4.11
C TRP A 309 6.57 18.34 -3.66
N VAL A 310 6.95 19.35 -4.45
CA VAL A 310 6.64 20.76 -4.16
C VAL A 310 5.13 21.01 -4.22
N LEU A 311 4.45 20.41 -5.20
CA LEU A 311 2.99 20.47 -5.32
C LEU A 311 2.27 19.76 -4.16
N ALA A 312 2.82 18.65 -3.66
CA ALA A 312 2.26 17.95 -2.52
C ALA A 312 2.37 18.79 -1.24
N LEU A 313 3.52 19.43 -0.99
CA LEU A 313 3.73 20.31 0.16
C LEU A 313 2.86 21.58 0.13
N SER A 314 2.57 22.12 -1.05
CA SER A 314 1.70 23.29 -1.19
C SER A 314 0.20 22.96 -1.08
N SER A 315 -0.17 21.68 -1.16
CA SER A 315 -1.57 21.25 -1.18
C SER A 315 -2.39 21.66 0.05
N PRO A 316 -1.90 21.63 1.31
CA PRO A 316 -2.71 22.06 2.45
C PRO A 316 -2.99 23.57 2.43
N VAL A 317 -2.00 24.38 2.04
CA VAL A 317 -2.16 25.83 1.88
C VAL A 317 -3.18 26.14 0.80
N TYR A 318 -3.10 25.43 -0.33
CA TYR A 318 -4.06 25.55 -1.41
C TYR A 318 -5.48 25.17 -0.96
N LEU A 319 -5.63 24.07 -0.22
CA LEU A 319 -6.93 23.66 0.33
C LEU A 319 -7.49 24.70 1.29
N VAL A 320 -6.68 25.25 2.20
CA VAL A 320 -7.12 26.32 3.11
C VAL A 320 -7.55 27.57 2.33
N ALA A 321 -6.75 28.01 1.36
CA ALA A 321 -7.09 29.14 0.50
C ALA A 321 -8.40 28.90 -0.26
N CYS A 322 -8.59 27.71 -0.85
CA CYS A 322 -9.84 27.33 -1.49
C CYS A 322 -11.02 27.37 -0.51
N THR A 323 -10.88 26.85 0.71
CA THR A 323 -11.96 26.90 1.71
C THR A 323 -12.29 28.31 2.19
N ALA A 324 -11.30 29.21 2.22
CA ALA A 324 -11.50 30.62 2.58
C ALA A 324 -12.17 31.42 1.45
N MET A 325 -11.82 31.13 0.19
CA MET A 325 -12.34 31.83 -0.99
C MET A 325 -13.69 31.28 -1.46
N THR A 326 -13.97 29.99 -1.25
CA THR A 326 -15.26 29.40 -1.65
C THR A 326 -16.29 29.59 -0.54
N SER A 327 -17.29 30.44 -0.81
CA SER A 327 -18.50 30.49 0.02
C SER A 327 -19.15 29.10 0.02
N ARG A 328 -19.50 28.57 1.20
CA ARG A 328 -20.15 27.26 1.38
C ARG A 328 -21.23 27.06 0.31
N SER A 329 -21.08 25.98 -0.48
CA SER A 329 -21.96 25.55 -1.59
C SER A 329 -21.49 25.91 -3.00
N THR A 330 -20.29 25.48 -3.39
CA THR A 330 -20.07 25.08 -4.78
C THR A 330 -20.20 23.56 -4.87
N ALA A 331 -21.14 23.07 -5.68
CA ALA A 331 -21.24 21.64 -5.99
C ALA A 331 -19.87 21.13 -6.45
N ARG A 332 -19.49 19.91 -6.05
CA ARG A 332 -18.27 19.25 -6.55
C ARG A 332 -18.27 19.38 -8.07
N ALA A 333 -17.18 19.89 -8.65
CA ALA A 333 -17.06 19.98 -10.09
C ALA A 333 -17.37 18.60 -10.69
N MET A 334 -18.15 18.55 -11.78
CA MET A 334 -18.72 17.31 -12.30
C MET A 334 -17.66 16.24 -12.63
N PHE A 335 -16.41 16.66 -12.86
CA PHE A 335 -15.25 15.78 -13.09
C PHE A 335 -14.63 15.18 -11.81
N CYS A 336 -14.92 15.74 -10.63
CA CYS A 336 -14.51 15.27 -9.30
C CYS A 336 -15.64 14.59 -8.51
N ALA A 337 -16.84 14.44 -9.09
CA ALA A 337 -17.94 13.75 -8.43
C ALA A 337 -17.61 12.24 -8.30
N PRO A 338 -17.72 11.65 -7.09
CA PRO A 338 -17.46 10.24 -6.88
C PRO A 338 -18.48 9.42 -7.68
N TYR A 339 -18.04 8.29 -8.24
CA TYR A 339 -18.86 7.49 -9.15
C TYR A 339 -20.16 6.95 -8.54
N CYS A 340 -20.26 6.87 -7.20
CA CYS A 340 -21.47 6.41 -6.51
C CYS A 340 -22.64 7.40 -6.51
N ASP A 341 -22.42 8.68 -6.85
CA ASP A 341 -23.50 9.69 -6.87
C ASP A 341 -24.24 9.75 -8.23
N ARG A 342 -23.96 8.82 -9.14
CA ARG A 342 -24.69 8.67 -10.42
C ARG A 342 -25.56 7.41 -10.44
N HIS A 343 -26.55 7.32 -9.55
CA HIS A 343 -27.65 6.36 -9.69
C HIS A 343 -28.98 6.93 -9.21
#